data_AF-A0A6G9YKT7-F1
#
_entry.id   AF-A0A6G9YKT7-F1
#
_cell.length_a   1.000
_cell.length_b   1.000
_cell.length_c   1.000
_cell.angle_alpha   90.00
_cell.angle_beta   90.00
_cell.angle_gamma   90.00
#
_symmetry.space_group_name_H-M   'P 1'
#
loop_
_entity.id
_entity.type
_entity.pdbx_description
1 polymer ?
#
loop_
_entity_poly.entity_id
_entity_poly.type
_entity_poly.pdbx_seq_one_letter_code
_entity_poly.pdbx_strand_id
1 'polypeptide(L)'
;MPETADEPIRYSPAELQERLYRMYDDLSTFRHELTALRHDYEVLGAHPDAIEMADPHSTIAPAEVTGRTLDDLKTADNRLKYAAEWLVFARGSNFDRIQLTTAAAVELSDRRRAERAPIQRSR
;
A
#
# COMPACT_ATOMS: atom_id res chain seq x y z
N MET A 1 -35.39 -6.50 4.38
CA MET A 1 -35.26 -5.09 3.99
C MET A 1 -33.78 -4.82 3.70
N PRO A 2 -33.33 -4.68 2.45
CA PRO A 2 -31.94 -4.30 2.20
C PRO A 2 -31.85 -2.77 2.21
N GLU A 3 -31.43 -2.20 3.33
CA GLU A 3 -30.87 -0.85 3.33
C GLU A 3 -29.41 -0.96 2.88
N THR A 4 -29.18 -1.09 1.58
CA THR A 4 -27.90 -0.63 1.02
C THR A 4 -28.00 0.88 0.98
N ALA A 5 -27.64 1.52 2.09
CA ALA A 5 -27.47 2.95 2.15
C ALA A 5 -26.61 3.37 0.96
N ASP A 6 -27.16 4.31 0.19
CA ASP A 6 -26.59 4.92 -0.99
C ASP A 6 -25.41 5.81 -0.57
N GLU A 7 -24.34 5.18 -0.06
CA GLU A 7 -23.17 5.93 0.39
C GLU A 7 -22.49 6.49 -0.86
N PRO A 8 -22.45 7.82 -1.02
CA PRO A 8 -21.95 8.42 -2.26
C PRO A 8 -20.51 7.99 -2.48
N ILE A 9 -20.20 7.56 -3.70
CA ILE A 9 -18.84 7.22 -4.10
C ILE A 9 -17.97 8.46 -3.85
N ARG A 10 -17.16 8.40 -2.79
CA ARG A 10 -16.41 9.57 -2.28
C ARG A 10 -15.19 9.93 -3.10
N TYR A 11 -14.68 8.98 -3.87
CA TYR A 11 -13.43 9.12 -4.63
C TYR A 11 -13.63 8.62 -6.05
N SER A 12 -13.10 9.37 -7.01
CA SER A 12 -12.98 8.94 -8.39
C SER A 12 -12.03 7.74 -8.51
N PRO A 13 -12.16 6.91 -9.55
CA PRO A 13 -11.23 5.82 -9.81
C PRO A 13 -9.76 6.28 -9.92
N ALA A 14 -9.52 7.49 -10.44
CA ALA A 14 -8.18 8.07 -10.54
C ALA A 14 -7.58 8.38 -9.15
N GLU A 15 -8.37 8.95 -8.23
CA GLU A 15 -7.93 9.24 -6.86
C GLU A 15 -7.63 7.97 -6.05
N LEU A 16 -8.44 6.92 -6.23
CA LEU A 16 -8.19 5.63 -5.60
C LEU A 16 -6.90 4.98 -6.12
N GLN A 17 -6.63 5.11 -7.42
CA GLN A 17 -5.38 4.64 -8.02
C GLN A 17 -4.19 5.43 -7.50
N GLU A 18 -4.25 6.76 -7.49
CA GLU A 18 -3.19 7.61 -6.94
C GLU A 18 -2.90 7.28 -5.47
N ARG A 19 -3.94 6.98 -4.68
CA ARG A 19 -3.76 6.53 -3.30
C ARG A 19 -3.07 5.17 -3.20
N LEU A 20 -3.34 4.23 -4.10
CA LEU A 20 -2.60 2.97 -4.19
C LEU A 20 -1.12 3.18 -4.55
N TYR A 21 -0.82 4.14 -5.44
CA TYR A 21 0.57 4.53 -5.75
C TYR A 21 1.29 5.08 -4.52
N ARG A 22 0.66 6.03 -3.82
CA ARG A 22 1.22 6.59 -2.57
C ARG A 22 1.49 5.50 -1.53
N MET A 23 0.55 4.57 -1.33
CA MET A 23 0.75 3.46 -0.39
C MET A 23 1.94 2.57 -0.77
N TYR A 24 2.18 2.34 -2.06
CA TYR A 24 3.36 1.60 -2.51
C TYR A 24 4.66 2.34 -2.22
N ASP A 25 4.69 3.65 -2.47
CA ASP A 25 5.86 4.50 -2.21
C ASP A 25 6.13 4.63 -0.69
N ASP A 26 5.09 4.73 0.12
CA ASP A 26 5.17 4.71 1.58
C ASP A 26 5.78 3.38 2.07
N LEU A 27 5.34 2.24 1.54
CA LEU A 27 5.94 0.94 1.86
C LEU A 27 7.42 0.87 1.48
N SER A 28 7.81 1.44 0.33
CA SER A 28 9.21 1.52 -0.08
C SER A 28 10.05 2.33 0.93
N THR A 29 9.51 3.46 1.37
CA THR A 29 10.13 4.32 2.38
C THR A 29 10.30 3.59 3.71
N PHE A 30 9.25 2.94 4.22
CA PHE A 30 9.31 2.15 5.45
C PHE A 30 10.33 1.01 5.37
N ARG A 31 10.47 0.35 4.22
CA ARG A 31 11.49 -0.70 4.05
C ARG A 31 12.91 -0.14 4.08
N HIS A 32 13.12 1.07 3.58
CA HIS A 32 14.41 1.74 3.66
C HIS A 32 14.77 2.07 5.11
N GLU A 33 13.83 2.66 5.86
CA GLU A 33 13.98 2.94 7.29
C GLU A 33 14.24 1.67 8.10
N LEU A 34 13.50 0.60 7.83
CA LEU A 34 13.69 -0.68 8.50
C LEU A 34 15.05 -1.30 8.18
N THR A 35 15.57 -1.12 6.97
CA THR A 35 16.92 -1.56 6.60
C THR A 35 17.99 -0.80 7.39
N ALA A 36 17.83 0.52 7.53
CA ALA A 36 18.72 1.33 8.36
C ALA A 36 18.67 0.89 9.82
N LEU A 37 17.47 0.70 10.37
CA LEU A 37 17.30 0.23 11.75
C LEU A 37 17.92 -1.15 11.97
N ARG A 38 17.78 -2.08 11.01
CA ARG A 38 18.42 -3.39 11.11
C ARG A 38 19.94 -3.27 11.12
N HIS A 39 20.52 -2.39 10.30
CA HIS A 39 21.94 -2.12 10.32
C HIS A 39 22.41 -1.60 11.69
N ASP A 40 21.67 -0.66 12.28
CA ASP A 40 21.99 -0.12 13.60
C ASP A 40 21.94 -1.20 14.69
N TYR A 41 20.94 -2.09 14.65
CA TYR A 41 20.87 -3.24 15.57
C TYR A 41 21.96 -4.30 15.31
N GLU A 42 22.40 -4.50 14.07
CA GLU A 42 23.53 -5.38 13.74
C GLU A 42 24.83 -4.82 14.33
N VAL A 43 25.05 -3.49 14.23
CA VAL A 43 26.18 -2.80 14.86
C VAL A 43 26.10 -2.90 16.38
N LEU A 44 24.92 -2.66 16.97
CA LEU A 44 24.70 -2.79 18.40
C LEU A 44 25.00 -4.21 18.90
N GLY A 45 24.59 -5.23 18.15
CA GLY A 45 24.84 -6.64 18.46
C GLY A 45 26.32 -7.03 18.40
N ALA A 46 27.13 -6.31 17.63
CA ALA A 46 28.58 -6.49 17.60
C ALA A 46 29.29 -5.88 18.82
N HIS A 47 28.60 -5.00 19.56
CA HIS A 47 29.11 -4.29 20.74
C HIS A 47 28.18 -4.47 21.97
N PRO A 48 27.96 -5.72 22.44
CA PRO A 48 27.01 -5.99 23.52
C PRO A 48 27.40 -5.35 24.86
N ASP A 49 28.68 -5.04 25.05
CA ASP A 49 29.25 -4.33 26.18
C ASP A 49 28.85 -2.84 26.22
N ALA A 50 28.45 -2.27 25.09
CA ALA A 50 27.93 -0.90 25.00
C ALA A 50 26.43 -0.80 25.30
N ILE A 51 25.74 -1.93 25.55
CA ILE A 51 24.29 -1.96 25.78
C ILE A 51 23.99 -1.80 27.27
N GLU A 52 23.50 -0.62 27.64
CA GLU A 52 22.94 -0.39 28.97
C GLU A 52 21.53 -0.97 29.07
N MET A 53 21.34 -1.93 29.97
CA MET A 53 20.01 -2.46 30.26
C MET A 53 19.25 -1.52 31.20
N ALA A 54 18.06 -1.10 30.79
CA ALA A 54 17.19 -0.27 31.62
C ALA A 54 16.75 -0.96 32.93
N ASP A 55 16.65 -2.29 32.91
CA ASP A 55 16.39 -3.11 34.10
C ASP A 55 17.61 -3.99 34.41
N PRO A 56 18.38 -3.66 35.47
CA PRO A 56 19.53 -4.46 35.90
C PRO A 56 19.14 -5.82 36.50
N HIS A 57 17.85 -6.07 36.76
CA HIS A 57 17.33 -7.37 37.20
C HIS A 57 16.80 -8.22 36.04
N SER A 58 16.87 -7.74 34.81
CA SER A 58 16.47 -8.51 33.64
C SER A 58 17.26 -9.81 33.55
N THR A 59 16.55 -10.92 33.40
CA THR A 59 17.15 -12.25 33.22
C THR A 59 17.57 -12.51 31.77
N ILE A 60 17.24 -11.59 30.85
CA ILE A 60 17.53 -11.71 29.42
C ILE A 60 18.80 -10.92 29.12
N ALA A 61 19.77 -11.59 28.48
CA ALA A 61 21.02 -10.95 28.11
C ALA A 61 20.80 -9.86 27.04
N PRO A 62 21.55 -8.74 27.06
CA PRO A 62 21.43 -7.67 26.05
C PRO A 62 21.59 -8.17 24.61
N ALA A 63 22.53 -9.09 24.39
CA ALA A 63 22.75 -9.74 23.11
C ALA A 63 21.53 -10.57 22.65
N GLU A 64 20.82 -11.20 23.60
CA GLU A 64 19.60 -11.96 23.30
C GLU A 64 18.45 -11.03 22.91
N VAL A 65 18.28 -9.90 23.60
CA VAL A 65 17.28 -8.88 23.23
C VAL A 65 17.57 -8.32 21.83
N THR A 66 18.84 -8.02 21.55
CA THR A 66 19.28 -7.50 20.25
C THR A 66 19.05 -8.51 19.14
N GLY A 67 19.40 -9.78 19.35
CA GLY A 67 19.16 -10.86 18.40
C GLY A 67 17.68 -11.08 18.10
N ARG A 68 16.83 -11.12 19.14
CA ARG A 68 15.37 -11.21 18.95
C ARG A 68 14.82 -10.03 18.16
N THR A 69 15.30 -8.82 18.46
CA THR A 69 14.88 -7.61 17.73
C THR A 69 15.26 -7.68 16.25
N LEU A 70 16.46 -8.17 15.93
CA LEU A 70 16.88 -8.40 14.54
C LEU A 70 15.98 -9.40 13.80
N ASP A 71 15.59 -10.49 14.45
CA ASP A 71 14.69 -11.49 13.87
C ASP A 71 13.27 -10.91 13.64
N ASP A 72 12.78 -10.10 14.56
CA ASP A 72 11.50 -9.40 14.43
C ASP A 72 11.54 -8.38 13.28
N LEU A 73 12.62 -7.60 13.15
CA LEU A 73 12.82 -6.67 12.05
C LEU A 73 12.87 -7.40 10.70
N LYS A 74 13.58 -8.54 10.63
CA LYS A 74 13.61 -9.38 9.42
C LYS A 74 12.21 -9.91 9.06
N THR A 75 11.42 -10.30 10.06
CA THR A 75 10.03 -10.72 9.86
C THR A 75 9.18 -9.58 9.32
N ALA A 76 9.34 -8.37 9.87
CA ALA A 76 8.65 -7.18 9.42
C ALA A 76 9.01 -6.80 7.97
N ASP A 77 10.29 -6.82 7.56
CA ASP A 77 10.69 -6.58 6.16
C ASP A 77 10.02 -7.58 5.21
N ASN A 78 10.02 -8.87 5.57
CA ASN A 78 9.38 -9.89 4.74
C ASN A 78 7.89 -9.61 4.56
N ARG A 79 7.17 -9.22 5.63
CA ARG A 79 5.76 -8.86 5.54
C ARG A 79 5.52 -7.63 4.66
N LEU A 80 6.37 -6.59 4.77
CA LEU A 80 6.28 -5.40 3.94
C LEU A 80 6.58 -5.70 2.47
N LYS A 81 7.54 -6.58 2.19
CA LYS A 81 7.84 -7.06 0.84
C LYS A 81 6.61 -7.74 0.21
N TYR A 82 5.97 -8.68 0.93
CA TYR A 82 4.75 -9.31 0.44
C TYR A 82 3.62 -8.30 0.24
N ALA A 83 3.43 -7.36 1.16
CA ALA A 83 2.42 -6.31 1.02
C ALA A 83 2.65 -5.46 -0.25
N ALA A 84 3.91 -5.11 -0.55
CA ALA A 84 4.26 -4.38 -1.75
C ALA A 84 3.97 -5.20 -3.03
N GLU A 85 4.29 -6.50 -3.04
CA GLU A 85 3.95 -7.40 -4.15
C GLU A 85 2.43 -7.48 -4.39
N TRP A 86 1.64 -7.58 -3.31
CA TRP A 86 0.18 -7.56 -3.40
C TRP A 86 -0.39 -6.24 -3.93
N LEU A 87 0.19 -5.09 -3.54
CA LEU A 87 -0.22 -3.80 -4.09
C LEU A 87 0.11 -3.68 -5.58
N VAL A 88 1.27 -4.18 -6.02
CA VAL A 88 1.64 -4.23 -7.44
C VAL A 88 0.65 -5.10 -8.22
N PHE A 89 0.29 -6.27 -7.68
CA PHE A 89 -0.71 -7.14 -8.29
C PHE A 89 -2.08 -6.47 -8.38
N ALA A 90 -2.54 -5.84 -7.28
CA ALA A 90 -3.82 -5.13 -7.21
C ALA A 90 -3.88 -3.96 -8.22
N ARG A 91 -2.75 -3.26 -8.41
CA ARG A 91 -2.57 -2.22 -9.42
C ARG A 91 -2.68 -2.79 -10.84
N GLY A 92 -1.89 -3.81 -11.16
CA GLY A 92 -1.80 -4.36 -12.53
C GLY A 92 -3.09 -5.02 -13.01
N SER A 93 -3.73 -5.85 -12.19
CA SER A 93 -4.91 -6.61 -12.63
C SER A 93 -6.21 -5.82 -12.69
N ASN A 94 -6.31 -4.71 -11.93
CA ASN A 94 -7.56 -3.95 -11.82
C ASN A 94 -7.52 -2.60 -12.52
N PHE A 95 -6.35 -1.98 -12.73
CA PHE A 95 -6.26 -0.71 -13.43
C PHE A 95 -6.78 -0.81 -14.87
N ASP A 96 -6.34 -1.81 -15.62
CA ASP A 96 -6.79 -2.04 -17.00
C ASP A 96 -8.31 -2.24 -17.07
N ARG A 97 -8.88 -2.98 -16.10
CA ARG A 97 -10.33 -3.22 -16.01
C ARG A 97 -11.12 -1.97 -15.64
N ILE A 98 -10.62 -1.14 -14.73
CA ILE A 98 -11.26 0.10 -14.27
C ILE A 98 -11.16 1.19 -15.34
N GLN A 99 -10.04 1.28 -16.08
CA GLN A 99 -9.92 2.17 -17.23
C GLN A 99 -10.83 1.73 -18.37
N LEU A 100 -10.92 0.42 -18.66
CA LEU A 100 -11.86 -0.12 -19.63
C LEU A 100 -13.31 0.22 -19.27
N THR A 101 -13.71 0.12 -18.00
CA THR A 101 -15.07 0.50 -17.60
C THR A 101 -15.31 2.01 -17.66
N THR A 102 -14.31 2.83 -17.36
CA THR A 102 -14.43 4.30 -17.46
C THR A 102 -14.50 4.74 -18.93
N ALA A 103 -13.64 4.20 -19.79
CA ALA A 103 -13.69 4.45 -21.23
C ALA A 103 -14.98 3.92 -21.85
N ALA A 104 -15.42 2.72 -21.48
CA ALA A 104 -16.70 2.15 -21.92
C ALA A 104 -17.90 2.97 -21.40
N ALA A 105 -17.82 3.55 -20.20
CA ALA A 105 -18.87 4.42 -19.66
C ALA A 105 -18.93 5.77 -20.41
N VAL A 106 -17.79 6.33 -20.77
CA VAL A 106 -17.70 7.53 -21.64
C VAL A 106 -18.25 7.22 -23.02
N GLU A 107 -17.85 6.10 -23.63
CA GLU A 107 -18.33 5.69 -24.95
C GLU A 107 -19.85 5.42 -24.95
N LEU A 108 -20.39 4.78 -23.90
CA LEU A 108 -21.82 4.56 -23.75
C LEU A 108 -22.59 5.89 -23.58
N SER A 109 -22.01 6.84 -22.84
CA SER A 109 -22.56 8.20 -22.69
C SER A 109 -22.59 8.94 -24.02
N ASP A 110 -21.51 8.87 -24.79
CA ASP A 110 -21.38 9.53 -26.09
C ASP A 110 -22.32 8.91 -27.14
N ARG A 111 -22.46 7.57 -27.16
CA ARG A 111 -23.46 6.89 -28.01
C ARG A 111 -24.89 7.31 -27.67
N ARG A 112 -25.25 7.36 -26.38
CA ARG A 112 -26.58 7.84 -25.94
C ARG A 112 -26.83 9.30 -26.29
N ARG A 113 -25.77 10.13 -26.31
CA ARG A 113 -25.86 11.53 -26.71
C ARG A 113 -26.06 11.69 -28.21
N ALA A 114 -25.38 10.86 -29.01
CA ALA A 114 -25.55 10.80 -30.45
C ALA A 114 -26.94 10.28 -30.86
N GLU A 115 -27.47 9.27 -30.15
CA GLU A 115 -28.84 8.75 -30.37
C GLU A 115 -29.93 9.76 -30.00
N ARG A 116 -29.64 10.70 -29.09
CA ARG A 116 -30.55 11.79 -28.69
C ARG A 116 -30.41 13.06 -29.53
N ALA A 117 -29.45 13.13 -30.45
CA ALA A 117 -29.36 14.27 -31.36
C ALA A 117 -30.53 14.20 -32.35
N PRO A 118 -31.45 15.19 -32.37
CA PRO A 118 -32.58 15.14 -33.27
C PRO A 118 -32.06 15.26 -34.71
N ILE A 119 -32.52 14.35 -35.58
CA ILE A 119 -32.35 14.45 -37.03
C ILE A 119 -32.86 15.82 -37.43
N GLN A 120 -31.95 16.77 -37.68
CA GLN A 120 -32.31 18.03 -38.32
C GLN A 120 -32.75 17.67 -39.74
N ARG A 121 -34.07 17.54 -39.93
CA ARG A 121 -34.69 17.54 -41.25
C ARG A 121 -34.47 18.93 -41.83
N SER A 122 -33.42 19.08 -42.62
CA SER A 122 -33.25 20.20 -43.53
C SER A 122 -34.45 20.24 -44.47
N ARG A 123 -35.16 21.37 -44.47
CA ARG A 123 -36.13 21.76 -45.50
C ARG A 123 -35.42 22.47 -46.64
#